data_AF-A0A521ZSG3-F1
#
_entry.id   AF-A0A521ZSG3-F1
#
_cell.length_a   1.000
_cell.length_b   1.000
_cell.length_c   1.000
_cell.angle_alpha   90.00
_cell.angle_beta   90.00
_cell.angle_gamma   90.00
#
_symmetry.space_group_name_H-M   'P 1'
#
loop_
_entity.id
_entity.type
_entity.pdbx_description
1 polymer ?
#
loop_
_entity_poly.entity_id
_entity_poly.type
_entity_poly.pdbx_seq_one_letter_code
_entity_poly.pdbx_strand_id
1 'polypeptide(L)'
;MSQKKIETLVSQVENYVECWKQFNRFLAQARTKKFSDEDEAQFLEVKSILVQELELILAAIEVANPSKDEIHNLIGNAPSLRTLSEMNEGAVRNLENQ
;
A
#
# COMPACT_ATOMS: atom_id res chain seq x y z
N MET A 1 21.21 4.60 -17.73
CA MET A 1 21.06 5.34 -16.46
C MET A 1 22.43 5.46 -15.78
N SER A 2 22.69 6.50 -15.00
CA SER A 2 23.91 6.57 -14.16
C SER A 2 23.74 5.71 -12.91
N GLN A 3 24.86 5.22 -12.34
CA GLN A 3 24.90 4.44 -11.10
C GLN A 3 24.03 5.06 -9.99
N LYS A 4 24.22 6.36 -9.75
CA LYS A 4 23.46 7.12 -8.73
C LYS A 4 21.95 7.10 -8.95
N LYS A 5 21.48 7.15 -10.21
CA LYS A 5 20.04 7.08 -10.52
C LYS A 5 19.48 5.68 -10.23
N ILE A 6 20.26 4.63 -10.49
CA ILE A 6 19.88 3.26 -10.17
C ILE A 6 19.78 3.07 -8.67
N GLU A 7 20.76 3.55 -7.89
CA GLU A 7 20.74 3.48 -6.43
C GLU A 7 19.53 4.20 -5.82
N THR A 8 19.19 5.40 -6.34
CA THR A 8 17.97 6.11 -5.93
C THR A 8 16.71 5.30 -6.24
N LEU A 9 16.62 4.74 -7.46
CA LEU A 9 15.46 3.93 -7.86
C LEU A 9 15.33 2.66 -7.00
N VAL A 10 16.43 1.99 -6.69
CA VAL A 10 16.42 0.81 -5.81
C VAL A 10 15.87 1.18 -4.45
N SER A 11 16.32 2.28 -3.84
CA SER A 11 15.83 2.73 -2.55
C SER A 11 14.33 3.09 -2.58
N GLN A 12 13.85 3.72 -3.66
CA GLN A 12 12.42 4.02 -3.85
C GLN A 12 11.59 2.74 -3.92
N VAL A 13 12.04 1.75 -4.69
CA VAL A 13 11.36 0.45 -4.81
C VAL A 13 11.37 -0.31 -3.48
N GLU A 14 12.48 -0.28 -2.73
CA GLU A 14 12.56 -0.89 -1.40
C GLU A 14 11.56 -0.25 -0.42
N ASN A 15 11.48 1.08 -0.39
CA ASN A 15 10.50 1.81 0.43
C ASN A 15 9.07 1.47 0.03
N TYR A 16 8.78 1.43 -1.27
CA TYR A 16 7.46 1.08 -1.80
C TYR A 16 7.05 -0.34 -1.38
N VAL A 17 7.95 -1.31 -1.51
CA VAL A 17 7.72 -2.70 -1.09
C VAL A 17 7.51 -2.80 0.43
N GLU A 18 8.27 -2.04 1.22
CA GLU A 18 8.10 -2.02 2.67
C GLU A 18 6.74 -1.44 3.09
N CYS A 19 6.27 -0.39 2.40
CA CYS A 19 4.94 0.16 2.63
C CYS A 19 3.84 -0.87 2.32
N TRP A 20 4.00 -1.70 1.29
CA TRP A 20 3.05 -2.79 1.02
C TRP A 20 3.01 -3.84 2.13
N LYS A 21 4.15 -4.18 2.73
CA LYS A 21 4.18 -5.10 3.88
C LYS A 21 3.45 -4.50 5.08
N GLN A 22 3.66 -3.22 5.36
CA GLN A 22 2.95 -2.52 6.44
C GLN A 22 1.44 -2.48 6.18
N PHE A 23 1.04 -2.16 4.95
CA PHE A 23 -0.36 -2.20 4.53
C PHE A 23 -0.98 -3.58 4.75
N ASN A 24 -0.30 -4.66 4.33
CA ASN A 24 -0.79 -6.03 4.54
C ASN A 24 -0.92 -6.39 6.03
N ARG A 25 0.05 -5.99 6.87
CA ARG A 25 -0.05 -6.15 8.33
C ARG A 25 -1.29 -5.45 8.89
N PHE A 26 -1.60 -4.26 8.41
CA PHE A 26 -2.78 -3.51 8.81
C PHE A 26 -4.09 -4.18 8.38
N LEU A 27 -4.14 -4.80 7.19
CA LEU A 27 -5.29 -5.63 6.78
C LEU A 27 -5.52 -6.78 7.78
N ALA A 28 -4.45 -7.50 8.14
CA ALA A 28 -4.52 -8.57 9.13
C ALA A 28 -4.96 -8.04 10.51
N GLN A 29 -4.49 -6.87 10.90
CA GLN A 29 -4.85 -6.22 12.17
C GLN A 29 -6.34 -5.81 12.20
N ALA A 30 -6.85 -5.22 11.13
CA ALA A 30 -8.26 -4.84 10.99
C ALA A 30 -9.19 -6.06 11.17
N ARG A 31 -8.80 -7.24 10.65
CA ARG A 31 -9.55 -8.50 10.85
C ARG A 31 -9.68 -8.89 12.32
N THR A 32 -8.62 -8.70 13.10
CA THR A 32 -8.65 -9.01 14.54
C THR A 32 -9.45 -7.99 15.36
N LYS A 33 -9.84 -6.86 14.75
CA LYS A 33 -10.49 -5.72 15.41
C LYS A 33 -9.69 -5.14 16.58
N LYS A 34 -8.37 -5.37 16.59
CA LYS A 34 -7.44 -4.89 17.61
C LYS A 34 -6.57 -3.80 17.01
N PHE A 35 -7.12 -2.60 16.93
CA PHE A 35 -6.40 -1.41 16.48
C PHE A 35 -6.82 -0.21 17.31
N SER A 36 -5.88 0.71 17.48
CA SER A 36 -6.06 2.00 18.12
C SER A 36 -6.30 3.10 17.08
N ASP A 37 -6.65 4.30 17.54
CA ASP A 37 -6.73 5.46 16.67
C ASP A 37 -5.36 5.85 16.07
N GLU A 38 -4.26 5.50 16.76
CA GLU A 38 -2.90 5.68 16.24
C GLU A 38 -2.61 4.71 15.09
N ASP A 39 -3.03 3.45 15.20
CA ASP A 39 -2.92 2.47 14.11
C ASP A 39 -3.71 2.92 12.88
N GLU A 40 -4.90 3.50 13.08
CA GLU A 40 -5.72 4.06 11.99
C GLU A 40 -5.00 5.23 11.30
N ALA A 41 -4.40 6.14 12.08
CA ALA A 41 -3.62 7.25 11.53
C ALA A 41 -2.41 6.73 10.72
N GLN A 42 -1.67 5.76 11.25
CA GLN A 42 -0.54 5.14 10.57
C GLN A 42 -0.96 4.42 9.29
N PHE A 43 -2.10 3.72 9.29
CA PHE A 43 -2.63 3.08 8.10
C PHE A 43 -2.92 4.08 6.97
N LEU A 44 -3.56 5.20 7.29
CA LEU A 44 -3.84 6.26 6.32
C LEU A 44 -2.57 6.94 5.80
N GLU A 45 -1.56 7.09 6.66
CA GLU A 45 -0.23 7.57 6.27
C GLU A 45 0.45 6.60 5.30
N VAL A 46 0.51 5.30 5.63
CA VAL A 46 1.10 4.27 4.76
C VAL A 46 0.43 4.25 3.39
N LYS A 47 -0.90 4.36 3.32
CA LYS A 47 -1.62 4.48 2.04
C LYS A 47 -1.18 5.69 1.23
N SER A 48 -0.98 6.83 1.89
CA SER A 48 -0.55 8.07 1.24
C SER A 48 0.88 7.94 0.72
N ILE A 49 1.77 7.30 1.48
CA ILE A 49 3.16 7.04 1.08
C ILE A 49 3.19 6.06 -0.11
N LEU A 50 2.36 5.01 -0.10
CA LEU A 50 2.26 4.06 -1.22
C LEU A 50 1.98 4.75 -2.55
N VAL A 51 0.98 5.63 -2.58
CA VAL A 51 0.63 6.37 -3.81
C VAL A 51 1.77 7.30 -4.23
N GLN A 52 2.39 8.01 -3.29
CA GLN A 52 3.51 8.92 -3.58
C GLN A 52 4.73 8.18 -4.14
N GLU A 53 5.15 7.09 -3.50
CA GLU A 53 6.29 6.29 -3.97
C GLU A 53 6.03 5.65 -5.34
N LEU A 54 4.79 5.20 -5.59
CA LEU A 54 4.41 4.72 -6.92
C LEU A 54 4.58 5.81 -7.99
N GLU A 55 4.16 7.04 -7.70
CA GLU A 55 4.33 8.16 -8.63
C GLU A 55 5.80 8.49 -8.89
N LEU A 56 6.66 8.42 -7.87
CA LEU A 56 8.10 8.61 -8.02
C LEU A 56 8.74 7.51 -8.89
N ILE A 57 8.34 6.26 -8.68
CA ILE A 57 8.82 5.12 -9.49
C ILE A 57 8.36 5.27 -10.94
N LEU A 58 7.09 5.57 -11.19
CA LEU A 58 6.54 5.74 -12.54
C LEU A 58 7.14 6.95 -13.28
N ALA A 59 7.59 7.98 -12.55
CA ALA A 59 8.33 9.09 -13.15
C ALA A 59 9.76 8.71 -13.55
N ALA A 60 10.34 7.69 -12.92
CA ALA A 60 11.71 7.22 -13.17
C ALA A 60 11.78 6.10 -14.22
N ILE A 61 10.77 5.23 -14.28
CA ILE A 61 10.71 4.08 -15.17
C ILE A 61 9.28 3.80 -15.67
N GLU A 62 9.15 3.27 -16.88
CA GLU A 62 7.88 2.71 -17.34
C GLU A 62 7.64 1.35 -16.68
N VAL A 63 6.56 1.25 -15.90
CA VAL A 63 6.11 0.00 -15.28
C VAL A 63 4.80 -0.41 -15.95
N ALA A 64 4.80 -1.60 -16.55
CA ALA A 64 3.59 -2.13 -17.18
C ALA A 64 2.60 -2.71 -16.16
N ASN A 65 3.10 -3.32 -15.08
CA ASN A 65 2.30 -3.97 -14.04
C ASN A 65 2.97 -3.88 -12.65
N PRO A 66 2.21 -3.67 -11.56
CA PRO A 66 0.81 -3.26 -11.57
C PRO A 66 0.66 -1.83 -12.12
N SER A 67 -0.43 -1.56 -12.82
CA SER A 67 -0.75 -0.24 -13.34
C SER A 67 -1.14 0.72 -12.21
N LYS A 68 -1.02 2.03 -12.46
CA LYS A 68 -1.43 3.06 -11.50
C LYS A 68 -2.89 2.91 -11.07
N ASP A 69 -3.77 2.60 -12.02
CA ASP A 69 -5.20 2.44 -11.76
C ASP A 69 -5.49 1.21 -10.90
N GLU A 70 -4.79 0.09 -11.11
CA GLU A 70 -4.92 -1.11 -10.26
C GLU A 70 -4.55 -0.80 -8.80
N ILE A 71 -3.42 -0.11 -8.60
CA ILE A 71 -2.99 0.27 -7.25
C ILE A 71 -3.97 1.26 -6.60
N HIS A 72 -4.42 2.27 -7.34
CA HIS A 72 -5.40 3.22 -6.83
C HIS A 72 -6.72 2.54 -6.47
N ASN A 73 -7.20 1.59 -7.28
CA ASN A 73 -8.39 0.81 -6.99
C ASN A 73 -8.22 -0.04 -5.74
N LEU A 74 -7.08 -0.74 -5.58
CA LEU A 74 -6.78 -1.54 -4.41
C LEU A 74 -6.77 -0.69 -3.13
N ILE A 75 -6.05 0.44 -3.14
CA ILE A 75 -5.96 1.36 -2.00
C ILE A 75 -7.33 2.03 -1.71
N GLY A 76 -8.10 2.33 -2.75
CA GLY A 76 -9.44 2.90 -2.65
C GLY A 76 -10.46 1.95 -2.00
N ASN A 77 -10.31 0.64 -2.23
CA ASN A 77 -11.16 -0.39 -1.62
C ASN A 77 -10.85 -0.66 -0.14
N ALA A 78 -9.75 -0.10 0.38
CA ALA A 78 -9.35 -0.22 1.78
C ALA A 78 -9.35 1.16 2.46
N PRO A 79 -10.51 1.85 2.60
CA PRO A 79 -10.55 3.26 2.99
C PRO A 79 -10.04 3.56 4.40
N SER A 80 -10.34 2.70 5.38
CA SER A 80 -9.95 2.83 6.80
C SER A 80 -9.83 1.45 7.46
N LEU A 81 -9.09 1.32 8.58
CA LEU A 81 -9.06 0.07 9.36
C LEU A 81 -10.45 -0.25 9.91
N ARG A 82 -11.19 0.78 10.34
CA ARG A 82 -12.60 0.62 10.75
C ARG A 82 -13.44 -0.04 9.67
N THR A 83 -13.44 0.50 8.45
CA THR A 83 -14.22 -0.08 7.34
C THR A 83 -13.78 -1.51 7.05
N LEU A 84 -12.48 -1.77 7.01
CA LEU A 84 -11.96 -3.13 6.79
C LEU A 84 -12.40 -4.11 7.89
N SER A 85 -12.49 -3.65 9.14
CA SER A 85 -12.94 -4.47 10.27
C SER A 85 -14.44 -4.81 10.23
N GLU A 86 -15.22 -4.02 9.50
CA GLU A 86 -16.66 -4.20 9.28
C GLU A 86 -16.96 -5.05 8.03
N MET A 87 -15.99 -5.18 7.12
CA MET A 87 -16.10 -6.04 5.94
C MET A 87 -16.17 -7.53 6.34
N ASN A 88 -16.87 -8.31 5.53
CA ASN A 88 -16.89 -9.76 5.71
C ASN A 88 -15.50 -10.36 5.38
N GLU A 89 -15.17 -11.52 5.98
CA GLU A 89 -13.86 -12.14 5.81
C GLU A 89 -13.50 -12.43 4.35
N GLY A 90 -14.48 -12.78 3.52
CA GLY A 90 -14.26 -13.04 2.10
C GLY A 90 -13.82 -11.80 1.33
N ALA A 91 -14.41 -10.64 1.64
CA ALA A 91 -14.07 -9.38 1.01
C ALA A 91 -12.68 -8.88 1.41
N VAL A 92 -12.30 -9.02 2.69
CA VAL A 92 -10.93 -8.70 3.15
C VAL A 92 -9.91 -9.65 2.53
N ARG A 93 -10.22 -10.95 2.48
CA ARG A 93 -9.33 -11.93 1.85
C ARG A 93 -9.18 -11.71 0.35
N ASN A 94 -10.21 -11.23 -0.34
CA ASN A 94 -10.08 -10.86 -1.75
C ASN A 94 -9.11 -9.69 -1.95
N LEU A 95 -9.11 -8.70 -1.04
CA LEU A 95 -8.15 -7.59 -1.10
C LEU A 95 -6.71 -8.03 -0.83
N GLU A 96 -6.50 -9.02 0.04
CA GLU A 96 -5.17 -9.59 0.32
C GLU A 96 -4.59 -10.40 -0.85
N ASN A 97 -5.43 -10.91 -1.75
CA ASN A 97 -5.03 -11.78 -2.87
C ASN A 97 -5.05 -11.08 -4.25
N GLN A 98 -5.30 -9.77 -4.29
CA GLN A 98 -5.10 -8.94 -5.49
C GLN A 98 -3.61 -8.63 -5.66
#